data_AF-A0A840VBT6-F1
#
_entry.id   AF-A0A840VBT6-F1
#
_cell.length_a   1.000
_cell.length_b   1.000
_cell.length_c   1.000
_cell.angle_alpha   90.00
_cell.angle_beta   90.00
_cell.angle_gamma   90.00
#
_symmetry.space_group_name_H-M   'P 1'
#
loop_
_entity.id
_entity.type
_entity.pdbx_description
1 polymer ?
#
loop_
_entity_poly.entity_id
_entity_poly.type
_entity_poly.pdbx_seq_one_letter_code
_entity_poly.pdbx_strand_id
1 'polypeptide(L)' 'MPLFAIYAVDKPDTLAIRLEHYAEHRAYNEEQESAGVRTIFSGPLQTDDGEVMNGSLLIV' A
#
# COMPACT_ATOMS: atom_id res chain seq x y z
N MET A 1 -21.08 -7.35 -0.21
CA MET A 1 -20.33 -6.48 0.70
C MET A 1 -19.79 -5.32 -0.13
N PRO A 2 -19.83 -4.07 0.37
CA PRO A 2 -19.22 -2.94 -0.33
C PRO A 2 -17.69 -3.12 -0.39
N LEU A 3 -17.08 -2.53 -1.42
CA LEU A 3 -15.62 -2.41 -1.53
C LEU A 3 -15.21 -1.00 -1.09
N PHE A 4 -14.03 -0.88 -0.49
CA PHE A 4 -13.43 0.38 -0.08
C PHE A 4 -12.12 0.61 -0.81
N ALA A 5 -11.89 1.86 -1.23
CA ALA A 5 -10.61 2.29 -1.77
C ALA A 5 -9.82 3.04 -0.69
N ILE A 6 -8.63 2.55 -0.37
CA ILE A 6 -7.68 3.21 0.53
C ILE A 6 -6.60 3.83 -0.36
N TYR A 7 -6.62 5.15 -0.47
CA TYR A 7 -5.64 5.94 -1.22
C TYR A 7 -4.74 6.68 -0.22
N ALA A 8 -3.50 6.22 -0.09
CA ALA A 8 -2.51 6.77 0.82
C ALA A 8 -1.34 7.34 0.02
N VAL A 9 -0.99 8.60 0.26
CA VAL A 9 0.13 9.28 -0.42
C VAL A 9 1.25 9.50 0.58
N ASP A 10 2.47 9.18 0.19
CA ASP A 10 3.64 9.39 1.02
C ASP A 10 3.90 10.88 1.23
N LYS A 11 4.53 11.23 2.35
CA LYS A 11 4.98 12.60 2.57
C LYS A 11 6.17 12.90 1.63
N PRO A 12 6.44 14.18 1.34
CA PRO A 12 7.66 14.56 0.62
C PRO A 12 8.91 13.99 1.29
N ASP A 13 9.86 13.53 0.48
CA ASP A 13 11.19 13.05 0.90
C ASP A 13 11.19 11.82 1.85
N THR A 14 10.12 11.02 1.88
CA THR A 14 10.04 9.82 2.76
C THR A 14 10.26 8.48 2.06
N LEU A 15 10.84 8.45 0.87
CA LEU A 15 11.11 7.20 0.14
C LEU A 15 11.95 6.20 0.97
N ALA A 16 12.95 6.68 1.71
CA ALA A 16 13.80 5.83 2.53
C ALA A 16 12.99 5.09 3.62
N ILE A 17 12.12 5.80 4.33
CA ILE A 17 11.22 5.23 5.36
C ILE A 17 10.29 4.18 4.74
N ARG A 18 9.76 4.48 3.54
CA ARG A 18 8.93 3.54 2.80
C ARG A 18 9.68 2.25 2.48
N LEU A 19 10.90 2.35 1.97
CA LEU A 19 11.73 1.19 1.61
C LEU A 19 12.14 0.38 2.85
N GLU A 20 12.42 1.05 3.97
CA GLU A 20 12.70 0.41 5.27
C GLU A 20 11.55 -0.48 5.73
N HIS A 21 10.30 0.00 5.64
CA HIS A 21 9.12 -0.73 6.11
C HIS A 21 8.38 -1.54 5.04
N TYR A 22 8.83 -1.53 3.78
CA TYR A 22 8.03 -2.04 2.66
C TYR A 22 7.68 -3.53 2.80
N ALA A 23 8.64 -4.35 3.23
CA ALA A 23 8.46 -5.79 3.42
C ALA A 23 7.46 -6.08 4.55
N GLU A 24 7.58 -5.38 5.69
CA GLU A 24 6.69 -5.53 6.85
C GLU A 24 5.26 -5.08 6.51
N HIS A 25 5.13 -3.96 5.81
CA HIS A 25 3.84 -3.45 5.33
C HIS A 25 3.14 -4.47 4.41
N ARG A 26 3.89 -5.08 3.48
CA ARG A 26 3.35 -6.08 2.57
C ARG A 26 2.87 -7.33 3.33
N ALA A 27 3.69 -7.86 4.24
CA ALA A 27 3.31 -9.01 5.06
C ALA A 27 2.04 -8.71 5.89
N TYR A 28 1.98 -7.53 6.52
CA TYR A 28 0.81 -7.10 7.26
C TYR A 28 -0.47 -7.12 6.41
N ASN A 29 -0.42 -6.59 5.18
CA ASN A 29 -1.58 -6.56 4.28
C ASN A 29 -2.04 -7.98 3.85
N GLU A 30 -1.10 -8.91 3.70
CA GLU A 30 -1.39 -10.31 3.34
C GLU A 30 -2.06 -11.07 4.49
N GLU A 31 -1.81 -10.69 5.75
CA GLU A 31 -2.34 -11.36 6.95
C GLU A 31 -3.72 -10.85 7.41
N GLN A 32 -4.22 -9.75 6.82
CA GLN A 32 -5.47 -9.10 7.27
C GLN A 32 -6.75 -9.93 7.05
N GLU A 33 -6.70 -10.99 6.23
CA GLU A 33 -7.85 -11.89 6.05
C GLU A 33 -8.26 -12.54 7.38
N SER A 34 -7.28 -12.83 8.27
CA SER A 34 -7.55 -13.33 9.62
C SER A 34 -8.33 -12.35 10.52
N ALA A 35 -8.28 -11.04 10.19
CA ALA A 35 -9.03 -9.98 10.85
C ALA A 35 -10.35 -9.65 10.13
N GLY A 36 -10.72 -10.41 9.10
CA GLY A 36 -11.96 -10.22 8.33
C GLY A 36 -11.89 -9.14 7.26
N VAL A 37 -10.70 -8.62 6.94
CA VAL A 37 -10.49 -7.65 5.86
C VAL A 37 -9.98 -8.39 4.63
N ARG A 38 -10.74 -8.38 3.54
CA ARG A 38 -10.40 -9.09 2.31
C ARG A 38 -9.78 -8.15 1.28
N THR A 39 -8.47 -8.20 1.13
CA THR A 39 -7.76 -7.44 0.10
C THR A 39 -8.02 -8.02 -1.30
N ILE A 40 -8.62 -7.22 -2.18
CA ILE A 40 -8.83 -7.52 -3.62
C ILE A 40 -7.63 -7.05 -4.45
N PHE A 41 -7.04 -5.92 -4.08
CA PHE A 41 -5.87 -5.33 -4.72
C PHE A 41 -5.04 -4.58 -3.68
N SER A 42 -3.71 -4.67 -3.77
CA SER A 42 -2.78 -3.88 -2.98
C SER A 42 -1.52 -3.62 -3.81
N GLY A 43 -1.20 -2.35 -4.04
CA GLY A 43 -0.01 -1.97 -4.80
C GLY A 43 0.46 -0.56 -4.51
N PRO A 44 1.71 -0.23 -4.89
CA PRO A 44 2.24 1.11 -4.77
C PRO A 44 1.56 2.07 -5.77
N LEU A 45 1.38 3.32 -5.36
CA LEU A 45 1.34 4.44 -6.29
C LEU A 45 2.77 4.73 -6.76
N GLN A 46 2.92 5.30 -7.95
CA GLN A 46 4.22 5.60 -8.53
C GLN A 46 4.25 6.99 -9.15
N THR A 47 5.45 7.52 -9.36
CA THR A 47 5.70 8.65 -10.25
C THR A 47 5.30 8.30 -11.69
N ASP A 48 5.12 9.31 -12.54
CA ASP A 48 4.65 9.14 -13.93
C ASP A 48 5.57 8.24 -14.79
N ASP A 49 6.86 8.17 -14.45
CA ASP A 49 7.85 7.29 -15.08
C ASP A 49 7.82 5.84 -14.54
N GLY A 50 7.09 5.58 -13.46
CA GLY A 50 7.00 4.28 -12.81
C GLY A 50 8.21 3.92 -11.96
N GLU A 51 9.19 4.81 -11.77
CA GLU A 51 10.46 4.45 -11.11
C GLU A 51 10.39 4.58 -9.59
N VAL A 52 9.64 5.57 -9.08
CA VAL A 52 9.60 5.88 -7.66
C VAL A 52 8.22 5.60 -7.10
N MET A 53 8.15 4.76 -6.07
CA MET A 53 6.92 4.56 -5.32
C MET A 53 6.65 5.75 -4.40
N ASN A 54 5.42 6.28 -4.43
CA ASN A 54 5.04 7.51 -3.71
C ASN A 54 3.71 7.40 -2.95
N GLY A 55 3.24 6.17 -2.71
CA GLY A 55 2.07 5.89 -1.89
C GLY A 55 1.57 4.47 -2.08
N SER A 56 0.33 4.22 -1.68
CA SER A 56 -0.34 2.93 -1.81
C SER A 56 -1.80 3.09 -2.22
N LEU A 57 -2.28 2.17 -3.05
CA LEU A 57 -3.69 1.97 -3.33
C LEU A 57 -4.08 0.55 -2.95
N LEU A 58 -5.11 0.44 -2.11
CA LEU A 58 -5.71 -0.83 -1.73
C LEU A 58 -7.20 -0.83 -2.04
N ILE A 59 -7.70 -1.98 -2.50
CA ILE A 59 -9.12 -2.28 -2.61
C ILE A 59 -9.41 -3.41 -1.63
N VAL A 60 -10.23 -3.14 -0.62
CA VAL A 60 -10.60 -4.08 0.46
C VAL A 60 -12.11 -4.24 0.59
#